data_AF-A0A0N0D4U6-F1
#
_entry.id   AF-A0A0N0D4U6-F1
#
_cell.length_a   1.000
_cell.length_b   1.000
_cell.length_c   1.000
_cell.angle_alpha   90.00
_cell.angle_beta   90.00
_cell.angle_gamma   90.00
#
_symmetry.space_group_name_H-M   'P 1'
#
loop_
_entity.id
_entity.type
_entity.pdbx_description
1 polymer ?
#
loop_
_entity_poly.entity_id
_entity_poly.type
_entity_poly.pdbx_seq_one_letter_code
_entity_poly.pdbx_strand_id
1 'polypeptide(L)' 'MKVFISYAREDYSIAKRIYDDLTSKGISCWMDKENLLIGQNWLVEISRAIENCSHFLSLISNNALSRRGFVHKEVKLA' A
#
# COMPACT_ATOMS: atom_id res chain seq x y z
N MET A 1 -13.62 -8.27 2.83
CA MET A 1 -12.63 -7.43 3.53
C MET A 1 -11.48 -7.16 2.59
N LYS A 2 -11.15 -5.89 2.30
CA LYS A 2 -10.02 -5.50 1.45
C LYS A 2 -9.02 -4.69 2.26
N VAL A 3 -7.74 -5.05 2.20
CA VAL A 3 -6.65 -4.36 2.92
C VAL A 3 -5.76 -3.65 1.92
N PHE A 4 -5.60 -2.34 2.08
CA PHE A 4 -4.59 -1.57 1.35
C PHE A 4 -3.29 -1.57 2.17
N ILE A 5 -2.17 -1.94 1.56
CA ILE A 5 -0.86 -1.98 2.23
C ILE A 5 0.01 -0.85 1.69
N SER A 6 0.27 0.15 2.54
CA SER A 6 1.22 1.24 2.30
C SER A 6 2.57 0.90 2.92
N TYR A 7 3.65 1.05 2.16
CA TYR A 7 5.00 0.70 2.60
C TYR A 7 6.05 1.54 1.89
N ALA A 8 7.20 1.77 2.53
CA ALA A 8 8.36 2.33 1.86
C ALA A 8 8.99 1.28 0.95
N ARG A 9 9.54 1.67 -0.22
CA ARG A 9 10.13 0.73 -1.20
C ARG A 9 11.21 -0.16 -0.58
N GLU A 10 11.96 0.37 0.38
CA GLU A 10 12.99 -0.34 1.16
C GLU A 10 12.43 -1.48 2.00
N ASP A 11 11.18 -1.36 2.43
CA ASP A 11 10.48 -2.35 3.26
C ASP A 11 9.66 -3.35 2.43
N TYR A 12 9.83 -3.36 1.10
CA TYR A 12 9.07 -4.24 0.19
C TYR A 12 9.13 -5.70 0.61
N SER A 13 10.29 -6.21 1.04
CA SER A 13 10.42 -7.60 1.47
C SER A 13 9.51 -7.96 2.64
N ILE A 14 9.36 -7.03 3.60
CA ILE A 14 8.47 -7.19 4.75
C ILE A 14 7.01 -7.02 4.30
N ALA A 15 6.71 -6.01 3.48
CA ALA A 15 5.39 -5.77 2.94
C ALA A 15 4.85 -6.95 2.13
N LYS A 16 5.71 -7.54 1.29
CA LYS A 16 5.42 -8.72 0.49
C LYS A 16 5.10 -9.93 1.38
N ARG A 17 5.89 -10.17 2.43
CA ARG A 17 5.60 -11.25 3.37
C ARG A 17 4.22 -11.08 4.03
N ILE A 18 3.90 -9.86 4.49
CA ILE A 18 2.59 -9.58 5.09
C ILE A 18 1.46 -9.78 4.08
N TYR A 19 1.64 -9.31 2.84
CA TYR A 19 0.66 -9.52 1.77
C TYR A 19 0.41 -11.00 1.50
N ASP A 20 1.48 -11.80 1.39
CA ASP A 20 1.39 -13.24 1.14
C ASP A 20 0.72 -13.97 2.33
N ASP A 21 1.04 -13.58 3.57
CA ASP A 21 0.44 -14.14 4.78
C ASP A 21 -1.06 -13.80 4.90
N LEU A 22 -1.47 -12.60 4.50
CA LEU A 22 -2.88 -12.20 4.52
C LEU A 22 -3.67 -12.87 3.37
N THR A 23 -3.11 -12.87 2.16
CA THR A 23 -3.75 -13.50 1.00
C THR A 23 -3.87 -15.01 1.15
N SER A 24 -2.87 -15.69 1.74
CA SER A 24 -2.96 -17.12 2.05
C SER A 24 -4.06 -17.47 3.04
N LYS A 25 -4.51 -16.50 3.85
CA LYS A 25 -5.68 -16.62 4.75
C LYS A 25 -7.00 -16.21 4.08
N GLY A 26 -7.00 -15.99 2.76
CA GLY A 26 -8.17 -15.58 2.00
C GLY A 26 -8.53 -14.10 2.13
N ILE A 27 -7.63 -13.27 2.66
CA ILE A 27 -7.85 -11.83 2.78
C ILE A 27 -7.40 -11.14 1.49
N SER A 28 -8.31 -10.42 0.84
CA SER A 28 -7.99 -9.63 -0.34
C SER A 28 -7.11 -8.44 0.05
N CYS A 29 -5.89 -8.41 -0.48
CA CYS A 29 -4.93 -7.33 -0.23
C CYS A 29 -4.59 -6.61 -1.54
N TRP A 30 -4.26 -5.34 -1.43
CA TRP A 30 -3.79 -4.51 -2.52
C TRP A 30 -2.48 -3.83 -2.14
N MET A 31 -1.46 -3.95 -3.01
CA MET A 31 -0.25 -3.12 -2.94
C MET A 31 0.20 -2.72 -4.36
N ASP A 32 0.84 -1.55 -4.47
CA ASP A 32 1.26 -0.97 -5.75
C ASP A 32 2.10 -1.94 -6.60
N LYS A 33 3.08 -2.62 -6.01
CA LYS A 33 3.98 -3.52 -6.76
C LYS A 33 3.36 -4.83 -7.23
N GLU A 34 2.29 -5.30 -6.58
CA GLU A 34 1.66 -6.57 -6.94
C GLU A 34 0.40 -6.36 -7.78
N ASN A 35 -0.28 -5.22 -7.62
CA ASN A 35 -1.61 -5.01 -8.17
C ASN A 35 -1.70 -3.87 -9.19
N LEU A 36 -0.67 -3.02 -9.31
CA LEU A 36 -0.61 -2.02 -10.36
C LEU A 36 -0.03 -2.63 -11.65
N LEU A 37 -0.83 -2.65 -12.70
CA LEU A 37 -0.42 -3.15 -14.02
C LEU A 37 0.35 -2.07 -14.79
N ILE A 38 1.26 -2.52 -15.66
CA ILE A 38 2.02 -1.64 -16.55
C ILE A 38 1.04 -0.89 -17.47
N GLY A 39 1.22 0.43 -17.57
CA GLY A 39 0.37 1.31 -18.37
C GLY A 39 -0.85 1.86 -17.65
N GLN A 40 -1.14 1.42 -16.41
CA GLN A 40 -2.18 2.05 -15.60
C GLN A 40 -1.74 3.40 -15.05
N ASN A 41 -2.69 4.31 -14.88
CA ASN A 41 -2.45 5.55 -14.15
C ASN A 41 -2.35 5.24 -12.66
N TRP A 42 -1.13 5.20 -12.15
CA TRP A 42 -0.77 5.07 -10.74
C TRP A 42 -1.71 5.82 -9.80
N LEU A 43 -2.02 7.10 -10.09
CA LEU A 43 -2.72 7.97 -9.14
C LEU A 43 -4.18 7.53 -9.01
N VAL A 44 -4.80 7.18 -10.14
CA VAL A 44 -6.19 6.75 -10.19
C VAL A 44 -6.34 5.39 -9.49
N GLU A 45 -5.45 4.44 -9.77
CA GLU A 45 -5.56 3.10 -9.19
C GLU A 45 -5.26 3.08 -7.70
N ILE A 46 -4.30 3.89 -7.22
CA ILE A 46 -4.03 4.04 -5.78
C ILE A 46 -5.22 4.68 -5.08
N SER A 47 -5.74 5.81 -5.59
CA SER A 47 -6.93 6.46 -5.01
C SER A 47 -8.10 5.49 -4.96
N ARG A 48 -8.34 4.76 -6.05
CA ARG A 48 -9.40 3.75 -6.13
C ARG A 48 -9.18 2.62 -5.13
N ALA A 49 -7.95 2.16 -4.95
CA ALA A 49 -7.64 1.10 -3.98
C ALA A 49 -7.86 1.57 -2.55
N ILE A 50 -7.52 2.82 -2.22
CA ILE A 50 -7.78 3.44 -0.92
C ILE A 50 -9.28 3.60 -0.70
N GLU A 51 -10.03 4.13 -1.66
CA GLU A 51 -11.50 4.31 -1.57
C GLU A 51 -12.25 2.98 -1.40
N ASN A 52 -11.75 1.90 -2.00
CA ASN A 52 -12.38 0.58 -1.97
C ASN A 52 -11.85 -0.33 -0.85
N CYS A 53 -10.86 0.10 -0.07
CA CYS A 53 -10.34 -0.70 1.04
C CYS A 53 -11.23 -0.58 2.28
N SER A 54 -11.36 -1.69 3.01
CA SER A 54 -12.02 -1.70 4.32
C SER A 54 -11.04 -1.39 5.45
N HIS A 55 -9.74 -1.64 5.21
CA HIS A 55 -8.67 -1.44 6.17
C HIS A 55 -7.44 -0.88 5.46
N PHE A 56 -6.75 0.04 6.13
CA PHE A 56 -5.49 0.62 5.67
C PHE A 56 -4.36 0.19 6.60
N LEU A 57 -3.33 -0.46 6.05
CA LEU A 57 -2.16 -0.93 6.78
C LEU A 57 -0.94 -0.14 6.32
N SER A 58 -0.42 0.71 7.20
CA SER A 58 0.80 1.49 6.96
C SER A 58 2.00 0.86 7.66
N LEU A 59 3.02 0.48 6.90
CA LEU A 59 4.29 -0.01 7.44
C LEU A 59 5.23 1.17 7.70
N ILE A 60 5.35 1.54 8.98
CA ILE A 60 6.22 2.63 9.42
C ILE A 60 7.52 2.03 9.97
N SER A 61 8.59 2.13 9.18
CA SER A 61 9.96 1.83 9.61
C SER A 61 10.77 3.12 9.77
N ASN A 62 11.97 3.05 10.35
CA ASN A 62 12.91 4.18 10.34
C ASN A 62 13.24 4.66 8.91
N ASN A 63 13.17 3.77 7.91
CA ASN A 63 13.32 4.11 6.50
C ASN A 63 12.08 4.82 5.93
N ALA A 64 10.88 4.46 6.40
CA ALA A 64 9.66 5.17 6.06
C ALA A 64 9.65 6.61 6.62
N LEU A 65 10.22 6.81 7.81
CA LEU A 65 10.32 8.12 8.47
C LEU A 65 11.40 9.04 7.88
N SER A 66 12.50 8.49 7.34
CA SER A 66 13.57 9.28 6.72
C SER A 66 13.16 9.90 5.38
N ARG A 67 12.10 9.37 4.75
CA ARG A 67 11.46 9.97 3.58
C ARG A 67 10.42 10.98 4.02
N ARG A 68 10.83 12.25 4.17
CA ARG A 68 9.94 13.44 4.21
C ARG A 68 8.90 13.48 3.07
N GLY A 69 9.05 12.66 2.02
CA GLY A 69 8.15 12.57 0.87
C GLY A 69 7.03 11.53 0.94
N PHE A 70 7.05 10.55 1.87
CA PHE A 70 5.96 9.56 1.96
C PHE A 70 4.71 10.11 2.67
N VAL A 71 4.89 11.18 3.48
CA VAL A 71 3.80 11.89 4.18
C VAL A 71 3.21 13.04 3.33
N HIS A 72 3.80 13.40 2.19
CA HIS A 72 3.48 14.69 1.56
C HIS A 72 2.45 14.69 0.41
N LYS A 73 1.67 13.63 0.17
CA LYS A 73 0.50 13.75 -0.74
C LYS A 73 -0.78 12.99 -0.37
N GLU A 74 -0.78 12.05 0.57
CA GLU A 74 -2.01 11.29 0.90
C GLU A 74 -2.84 11.85 2.08
N VAL A 75 -2.39 12.92 2.75
CA VAL A 75 -3.16 13.59 3.84
C VAL A 75 -3.71 14.96 3.39
N LYS A 76 -4.04 15.12 2.10
CA LYS A 76 -4.70 16.35 1.61
C LYS A 76 -6.09 16.12 1.00
N LEU A 77 -6.66 14.94 1.25
CA LEU A 77 -8.05 14.58 0.92
C LEU A 77 -8.75 13.92 2.11
N ALA A 78 -8.57 14.51 3.29
CA ALA A 78 -9.48 14.35 4.43
C ALA A 78 -10.09 15.71 4.73
#